data_AF-A0A2T3XT29-F1
#
_entry.id   AF-A0A2T3XT29-F1
#
_cell.length_a   1.000
_cell.length_b   1.000
_cell.length_c   1.000
_cell.angle_alpha   90.00
_cell.angle_beta   90.00
_cell.angle_gamma   90.00
#
_symmetry.space_group_name_H-M   'P 1'
#
loop_
_entity.id
_entity.type
_entity.pdbx_description
1 polymer ?
#
loop_
_entity_poly.entity_id
_entity_poly.type
_entity_poly.pdbx_seq_one_letter_code
_entity_poly.pdbx_strand_id
1 'polypeptide(L)'
;MAQTTGTAGTAAGDYDLLVGTYTAPGKSEGIYVYRFDTRSGRASPLSVLRTVNPSYLVPSRDNRYVYAVNELPGDNGPASARGGITAMAFDAASGRLTLLDHVSSEGNDPCYLSISPDGKYLFAANYSVAADPGGSFAVFPLEADGRVGTAALVVHHEGSGPVKSRQDSAHVHSTVFSPDGRYLLAQDLGLDKLFVYRYAPNAGQGAIVSPTEQRYVQMPYGSGPRHLVFDAKGQYAYLTSELAGTVTALQYSNGTLRSLQVLTLAETGFTGKVGAGAIHLSPDGRFLYATNRGDANEIVIFAVNPDDGLLRLVGRQSTLGRTPREFSIDPTGRWLIVGNQDSDTAYVFSRDPQTGRLGPNPIRLDIGSPVDFKFVPAS
;
A
#
# COMPACT_ATOMS: atom_id res chain seq x y z
N MET A 1 -18.87 -1.84 -11.43
CA MET A 1 -18.86 -0.43 -10.99
C MET A 1 -17.80 -0.33 -9.91
N ALA A 2 -16.54 -0.22 -10.34
CA ALA A 2 -15.79 1.04 -10.40
C ALA A 2 -15.55 1.60 -8.99
N GLN A 3 -14.30 1.56 -8.54
CA GLN A 3 -13.78 2.60 -7.64
C GLN A 3 -14.30 3.93 -8.20
N THR A 4 -15.05 4.66 -7.38
CA THR A 4 -15.58 6.01 -7.62
C THR A 4 -15.25 6.56 -9.01
N THR A 5 -16.16 6.33 -9.96
CA THR A 5 -16.23 7.11 -11.20
C THR A 5 -16.14 8.58 -10.84
N GLY A 6 -15.23 9.30 -11.49
CA GLY A 6 -14.87 10.68 -11.15
C GLY A 6 -16.08 11.57 -10.86
N THR A 7 -16.00 12.23 -9.72
CA THR A 7 -16.59 13.54 -9.51
C THR A 7 -15.49 14.44 -8.98
N ALA A 8 -15.52 15.70 -9.40
CA ALA A 8 -14.68 16.81 -8.94
C ALA A 8 -14.33 16.68 -7.45
N GLY A 9 -13.09 17.10 -7.10
CA GLY A 9 -12.52 16.98 -5.76
C GLY A 9 -13.57 17.08 -4.66
N THR A 10 -13.65 16.04 -3.83
CA THR A 10 -14.60 15.98 -2.71
C THR A 10 -14.58 17.31 -1.94
N ALA A 11 -15.77 17.80 -1.60
CA ALA A 11 -15.94 19.11 -0.97
C ALA A 11 -15.05 19.21 0.28
N ALA A 12 -14.51 20.41 0.54
CA ALA A 12 -13.73 20.65 1.75
C ALA A 12 -14.54 20.20 2.97
N GLY A 13 -13.93 19.37 3.80
CA GLY A 13 -14.56 18.74 4.95
C GLY A 13 -13.52 18.12 5.87
N ASP A 14 -14.01 17.63 6.99
CA ASP A 14 -13.22 16.92 7.98
C ASP A 14 -13.11 15.44 7.56
N TYR A 15 -11.91 14.90 7.66
CA TYR A 15 -11.66 13.47 7.49
C TYR A 15 -11.02 12.95 8.75
N ASP A 16 -11.27 11.70 9.11
CA ASP A 16 -10.43 11.00 10.06
C ASP A 16 -9.27 10.34 9.32
N LEU A 17 -8.06 10.62 9.79
CA LEU A 17 -6.80 10.07 9.31
C LEU A 17 -6.37 8.94 10.25
N LEU A 18 -6.41 7.72 9.74
CA LEU A 18 -5.88 6.53 10.40
C LEU A 18 -4.39 6.39 10.08
N VAL A 19 -3.57 6.13 11.09
CA VAL A 19 -2.12 6.00 10.95
C VAL A 19 -1.66 4.64 11.46
N GLY A 20 -1.13 3.83 10.55
CA GLY A 20 -0.50 2.54 10.85
C GLY A 20 0.97 2.74 11.25
N THR A 21 1.50 1.87 12.11
CA THR A 21 2.83 2.03 12.70
C THR A 21 3.53 0.67 12.92
N TYR A 22 4.84 0.70 13.12
CA TYR A 22 5.52 -0.36 13.87
C TYR A 22 5.58 -0.01 15.36
N THR A 23 5.33 -1.00 16.22
CA THR A 23 5.33 -0.84 17.69
C THR A 23 6.61 -1.33 18.35
N ALA A 24 7.51 -1.97 17.61
CA ALA A 24 8.84 -2.36 18.09
C ALA A 24 9.91 -2.06 17.03
N PRO A 25 11.10 -1.59 17.42
CA PRO A 25 11.52 -1.20 18.78
C PRO A 25 11.05 0.21 19.22
N GLY A 26 10.16 0.85 18.45
CA GLY A 26 9.74 2.24 18.64
C GLY A 26 8.78 2.50 19.82
N LYS A 27 8.34 3.77 19.94
CA LYS A 27 7.43 4.24 21.01
C LYS A 27 5.95 4.13 20.66
N SER A 28 5.63 3.60 19.48
CA SER A 28 4.24 3.54 19.01
C SER A 28 3.42 2.56 19.86
N GLU A 29 2.17 2.92 20.12
CA GLU A 29 1.21 2.08 20.82
C GLU A 29 0.37 1.20 19.86
N GLY A 30 0.28 1.56 18.58
CA GLY A 30 -0.53 0.84 17.59
C GLY A 30 -1.10 1.76 16.50
N ILE A 31 -2.42 1.82 16.38
CA ILE A 31 -3.11 2.62 15.34
C ILE A 31 -3.57 3.93 15.95
N TYR A 32 -3.18 5.05 15.35
CA TYR A 32 -3.61 6.38 15.76
C TYR A 32 -4.71 6.89 14.85
N VAL A 33 -5.68 7.60 15.41
CA VAL A 33 -6.73 8.30 14.66
C VAL A 33 -6.61 9.79 14.92
N TYR A 34 -6.57 10.58 13.87
CA TYR A 34 -6.55 12.04 13.90
C TYR A 34 -7.75 12.60 13.15
N ARG A 35 -8.32 13.72 13.62
CA ARG A 35 -9.18 14.58 12.82
C ARG A 35 -8.32 15.44 11.90
N PHE A 36 -8.49 15.33 10.60
CA PHE A 36 -7.76 16.07 9.57
C PHE A 36 -8.65 17.15 8.94
N ASP A 37 -8.26 18.42 9.10
CA ASP A 37 -8.91 19.56 8.43
C ASP A 37 -8.29 19.79 7.05
N THR A 38 -9.03 19.46 6.00
CA THR A 38 -8.57 19.62 4.60
C THR A 38 -8.42 21.07 4.14
N ARG A 39 -8.87 22.06 4.92
CA ARG A 39 -8.66 23.49 4.64
C ARG A 39 -7.29 23.95 5.11
N SER A 40 -6.81 23.44 6.23
CA SER A 40 -5.53 23.86 6.83
C SER A 40 -4.42 22.82 6.80
N GLY A 41 -4.73 21.55 6.49
CA GLY A 41 -3.78 20.44 6.52
C GLY A 41 -3.41 19.99 7.94
N ARG A 42 -4.15 20.42 8.96
CA ARG A 42 -3.84 20.11 10.37
C ARG A 42 -4.50 18.79 10.75
N ALA A 43 -3.76 17.93 11.45
CA ALA A 43 -4.27 16.72 12.08
C ALA A 43 -4.28 16.88 13.61
N SER A 44 -5.42 16.65 14.24
CA SER A 44 -5.63 16.72 15.69
C SER A 44 -5.93 15.33 16.24
N PRO A 45 -5.28 14.86 17.31
CA PRO A 45 -5.46 13.49 17.80
C PRO A 45 -6.90 13.26 18.30
N LEU A 46 -7.45 12.09 18.01
CA LEU A 46 -8.76 11.63 18.49
C LEU A 46 -8.65 10.42 19.40
N SER A 47 -8.05 9.33 18.91
CA SER A 47 -7.95 8.08 19.66
C SER A 47 -6.72 7.26 19.26
N VAL A 48 -6.44 6.23 20.06
CA VAL A 48 -5.41 5.23 19.76
C VAL A 48 -5.97 3.85 20.08
N LEU A 49 -5.78 2.90 19.16
CA LEU A 49 -5.99 1.47 19.45
C LEU A 49 -4.63 0.80 19.65
N ARG A 50 -4.45 0.18 20.82
CA ARG A 50 -3.26 -0.61 21.12
C ARG A 50 -3.30 -1.93 20.38
N THR A 51 -2.34 -2.15 19.50
CA THR A 51 -2.15 -3.40 18.75
C THR A 51 -0.72 -3.45 18.21
N VAL A 52 -0.19 -4.64 17.94
CA VAL A 52 1.22 -4.85 17.62
C VAL A 52 1.46 -4.74 16.12
N ASN A 53 2.44 -3.93 15.72
CA ASN A 53 2.88 -3.73 14.33
C ASN A 53 1.74 -3.61 13.29
N PRO A 54 0.75 -2.71 13.47
CA PRO A 54 -0.29 -2.44 12.48
C PRO A 54 0.24 -1.63 11.28
N SER A 55 1.10 -2.25 10.48
CA SER A 55 1.91 -1.54 9.49
C SER A 55 1.18 -1.18 8.19
N TYR A 56 0.02 -1.79 7.94
CA TYR A 56 -0.84 -1.51 6.79
C TYR A 56 -2.31 -1.67 7.16
N LEU A 57 -3.13 -0.72 6.72
CA LEU A 57 -4.54 -0.59 7.06
C LEU A 57 -5.40 -0.65 5.79
N VAL A 58 -6.61 -1.18 5.89
CA VAL A 58 -7.64 -1.01 4.86
C VAL A 58 -9.00 -0.74 5.51
N PRO A 59 -9.58 0.46 5.33
CA PRO A 59 -10.96 0.70 5.67
C PRO A 59 -11.89 -0.08 4.73
N SER A 60 -12.96 -0.62 5.28
CA SER A 60 -14.12 -1.10 4.52
C SER A 60 -14.76 0.02 3.73
N ARG A 61 -15.48 -0.33 2.65
CA ARG A 61 -16.07 0.63 1.71
C ARG A 61 -17.14 1.52 2.31
N ASP A 62 -17.88 0.99 3.27
CA ASP A 62 -18.89 1.73 4.02
C ASP A 62 -18.28 2.47 5.22
N ASN A 63 -16.96 2.38 5.40
CA ASN A 63 -16.17 3.00 6.46
C ASN A 63 -16.59 2.56 7.87
N ARG A 64 -17.27 1.41 8.02
CA ARG A 64 -17.71 0.91 9.34
C ARG A 64 -16.69 0.03 10.02
N TYR A 65 -15.78 -0.52 9.24
CA TYR A 65 -14.72 -1.42 9.69
C TYR A 65 -13.36 -1.00 9.17
N VAL A 66 -12.33 -1.32 9.92
CA VAL A 66 -10.92 -1.18 9.53
C VAL A 66 -10.25 -2.52 9.78
N TYR A 67 -9.41 -2.93 8.84
CA TYR A 67 -8.56 -4.11 8.96
C TYR A 67 -7.10 -3.67 8.98
N ALA A 68 -6.30 -4.28 9.84
CA ALA A 68 -4.87 -4.03 9.91
C ALA A 68 -4.11 -5.35 9.82
N VAL A 69 -2.98 -5.37 9.10
CA VAL A 69 -2.00 -6.46 9.30
C VAL A 69 -1.40 -6.35 10.69
N ASN A 70 -0.87 -7.43 11.23
CA ASN A 70 0.06 -7.43 12.33
C ASN A 70 1.37 -8.01 11.80
N GLU A 71 2.29 -7.14 11.38
CA GLU A 71 3.52 -7.51 10.68
C GLU A 71 4.55 -8.08 11.66
N LEU A 72 4.34 -9.34 11.99
CA LEU A 72 5.15 -10.17 12.85
C LEU A 72 5.64 -11.39 12.06
N PRO A 73 6.73 -12.04 12.49
CA PRO A 73 7.12 -13.34 11.95
C PRO A 73 5.93 -14.31 11.97
N GLY A 74 5.84 -15.30 11.09
CA GLY A 74 4.73 -16.27 11.17
C GLY A 74 5.14 -17.54 11.91
N ASP A 75 4.83 -18.70 11.33
CA ASP A 75 4.88 -20.01 12.02
C ASP A 75 6.27 -20.44 12.51
N ASN A 76 7.33 -19.78 12.06
CA ASN A 76 8.71 -20.01 12.50
C ASN A 76 9.04 -19.28 13.81
N GLY A 77 8.14 -18.45 14.33
CA GLY A 77 8.24 -17.76 15.63
C GLY A 77 7.36 -18.39 16.72
N PRO A 78 7.48 -17.94 17.98
CA PRO A 78 6.55 -18.36 19.04
C PRO A 78 5.11 -17.98 18.67
N ALA A 79 4.12 -18.75 19.12
CA ALA A 79 2.70 -18.52 18.82
C ALA A 79 2.22 -17.09 19.16
N SER A 80 2.86 -16.45 20.15
CA SER A 80 2.62 -15.06 20.56
C SER A 80 3.17 -13.99 19.60
N ALA A 81 3.89 -14.40 18.56
CA ALA A 81 4.54 -13.52 17.60
C ALA A 81 4.19 -13.90 16.16
N ARG A 82 3.01 -14.48 15.92
CA ARG A 82 2.54 -14.87 14.58
C ARG A 82 1.98 -13.68 13.81
N GLY A 83 2.28 -13.62 12.51
CA GLY A 83 1.65 -12.73 11.54
C GLY A 83 0.13 -12.87 11.56
N GLY A 84 -0.56 -11.73 11.60
CA GLY A 84 -2.00 -11.71 11.83
C GLY A 84 -2.74 -10.60 11.11
N ILE A 85 -4.06 -10.60 11.30
CA ILE A 85 -4.97 -9.57 10.84
C ILE A 85 -5.86 -9.17 12.03
N THR A 86 -5.81 -7.89 12.40
CA THR A 86 -6.72 -7.30 13.38
C THR A 86 -7.94 -6.72 12.65
N ALA A 87 -9.15 -7.15 13.01
CA ALA A 87 -10.41 -6.57 12.52
C ALA A 87 -11.03 -5.65 13.58
N MET A 88 -11.50 -4.48 13.15
CA MET A 88 -11.99 -3.42 14.05
C MET A 88 -13.27 -2.78 13.51
N ALA A 89 -14.20 -2.45 14.39
CA ALA A 89 -15.27 -1.50 14.09
C ALA A 89 -14.75 -0.08 14.23
N PHE A 90 -15.16 0.81 13.34
CA PHE A 90 -14.81 2.22 13.34
C PHE A 90 -16.06 3.08 13.61
N ASP A 91 -15.99 3.88 14.66
CA ASP A 91 -16.99 4.89 15.00
C ASP A 91 -16.53 6.25 14.46
N ALA A 92 -17.08 6.67 13.33
CA ALA A 92 -16.74 7.93 12.66
C ALA A 92 -17.12 9.18 13.47
N ALA A 93 -18.06 9.08 14.42
CA ALA A 93 -18.46 10.22 15.24
C ALA A 93 -17.40 10.55 16.29
N SER A 94 -16.81 9.53 16.92
CA SER A 94 -15.78 9.69 17.94
C SER A 94 -14.36 9.45 17.44
N GLY A 95 -14.19 8.95 16.20
CA GLY A 95 -12.92 8.47 15.66
C GLY A 95 -12.36 7.26 16.43
N ARG A 96 -13.21 6.42 17.03
CA ARG A 96 -12.77 5.30 17.91
C ARG A 96 -12.76 3.98 17.14
N LEU A 97 -11.66 3.24 17.26
CA LEU A 97 -11.55 1.85 16.80
C LEU A 97 -11.86 0.90 17.96
N THR A 98 -12.68 -0.12 17.69
CA THR A 98 -13.01 -1.19 18.65
C THR A 98 -12.63 -2.54 18.07
N LEU A 99 -11.79 -3.29 18.78
CA LEU A 99 -11.37 -4.64 18.36
C LEU A 99 -12.60 -5.56 18.21
N LEU A 100 -12.68 -6.27 17.08
CA LEU A 100 -13.70 -7.28 16.82
C LEU A 100 -13.11 -8.70 16.83
N ASP A 101 -11.94 -8.85 16.23
CA ASP A 101 -11.28 -10.13 16.05
C ASP A 101 -9.78 -9.97 15.76
N HIS A 102 -9.02 -11.04 15.97
CA HIS A 102 -7.63 -11.17 15.56
C HIS A 102 -7.38 -12.58 15.05
N VAL A 103 -7.05 -12.70 13.76
CA VAL A 103 -6.83 -14.00 13.09
C VAL A 103 -5.41 -14.12 12.56
N SER A 104 -4.96 -15.34 12.31
CA SER A 104 -3.74 -15.63 11.55
C SER A 104 -3.82 -15.07 10.13
N SER A 105 -2.72 -14.54 9.59
CA SER A 105 -2.63 -14.16 8.17
C SER A 105 -2.28 -15.34 7.26
N GLU A 106 -2.16 -16.56 7.82
CA GLU A 106 -1.73 -17.78 7.14
C GLU A 106 -0.40 -17.62 6.40
N GLY A 107 0.52 -16.84 7.00
CA GLY A 107 1.86 -16.63 6.51
C GLY A 107 2.68 -15.71 7.42
N ASN A 108 3.90 -15.44 7.00
CA ASN A 108 4.86 -14.63 7.77
C ASN A 108 4.87 -13.17 7.29
N ASP A 109 5.05 -12.23 8.23
CA ASP A 109 5.25 -10.81 7.94
C ASP A 109 4.19 -10.23 6.97
N PRO A 110 2.88 -10.32 7.30
CA PRO A 110 1.84 -9.72 6.48
C PRO A 110 2.07 -8.21 6.39
N CYS A 111 2.15 -7.69 5.16
CA CYS A 111 2.60 -6.32 4.91
C CYS A 111 1.63 -5.48 4.06
N TYR A 112 0.55 -6.09 3.57
CA TYR A 112 -0.44 -5.41 2.73
C TYR A 112 -1.80 -6.10 2.81
N LEU A 113 -2.87 -5.30 2.78
CA LEU A 113 -4.25 -5.78 2.69
C LEU A 113 -4.99 -5.18 1.49
N SER A 114 -5.85 -5.95 0.86
CA SER A 114 -6.83 -5.44 -0.10
C SER A 114 -8.19 -6.10 0.06
N ILE A 115 -9.27 -5.34 -0.14
CA ILE A 115 -10.64 -5.86 -0.14
C ILE A 115 -11.06 -6.11 -1.58
N SER A 116 -11.72 -7.26 -1.82
CA SER A 116 -12.16 -7.64 -3.15
C SER A 116 -13.16 -6.66 -3.78
N PRO A 117 -13.26 -6.63 -5.13
CA PRO A 117 -14.18 -5.79 -5.87
C PRO A 117 -15.65 -5.93 -5.48
N ASP A 118 -16.06 -7.08 -4.95
CA ASP A 118 -17.42 -7.34 -4.46
C ASP A 118 -17.58 -7.15 -2.94
N GLY A 119 -16.50 -6.82 -2.22
CA GLY A 119 -16.49 -6.61 -0.77
C GLY A 119 -16.57 -7.89 0.07
N LYS A 120 -16.52 -9.08 -0.56
CA LYS A 120 -16.73 -10.36 0.13
C LYS A 120 -15.47 -10.95 0.73
N TYR A 121 -14.29 -10.51 0.29
CA TYR A 121 -13.03 -11.12 0.69
C TYR A 121 -11.98 -10.08 1.04
N LEU A 122 -11.15 -10.41 2.01
CA LEU A 122 -9.92 -9.71 2.38
C LEU A 122 -8.72 -10.54 1.91
N PHE A 123 -7.77 -9.89 1.25
CA PHE A 123 -6.54 -10.50 0.76
C PHE A 123 -5.38 -9.96 1.59
N ALA A 124 -4.54 -10.85 2.11
CA ALA A 124 -3.31 -10.50 2.83
C ALA A 124 -2.08 -10.93 2.04
N ALA A 125 -1.17 -9.99 1.77
CA ALA A 125 0.15 -10.30 1.23
C ALA A 125 1.12 -10.56 2.37
N ASN A 126 1.67 -11.77 2.42
CA ASN A 126 2.65 -12.22 3.40
C ASN A 126 4.05 -12.10 2.79
N TYR A 127 4.86 -11.17 3.29
CA TYR A 127 6.20 -10.90 2.75
C TYR A 127 7.17 -12.05 3.04
N SER A 128 7.14 -12.57 4.27
CA SER A 128 8.08 -13.54 4.84
C SER A 128 9.55 -13.17 4.66
N VAL A 129 10.20 -12.63 5.70
CA VAL A 129 11.68 -12.45 5.68
C VAL A 129 12.40 -13.81 5.62
N ALA A 130 11.81 -14.86 6.19
CA ALA A 130 12.36 -16.20 6.14
C ALA A 130 12.21 -16.83 4.75
N ALA A 131 13.25 -17.54 4.30
CA ALA A 131 13.27 -18.20 2.99
C ALA A 131 12.27 -19.36 2.86
N ASP A 132 11.95 -20.03 3.97
CA ASP A 132 11.03 -21.15 4.07
C ASP A 132 10.00 -20.85 5.17
N PRO A 133 8.68 -20.83 4.87
CA PRO A 133 8.03 -21.19 3.61
C PRO A 133 8.12 -20.15 2.49
N GLY A 134 8.76 -19.00 2.74
CA GLY A 134 8.78 -17.87 1.80
C GLY A 134 7.43 -17.14 1.73
N GLY A 135 7.36 -16.14 0.85
CA GLY A 135 6.22 -15.27 0.68
C GLY A 135 4.99 -15.95 0.07
N SER A 136 3.82 -15.47 0.44
CA SER A 136 2.53 -15.98 0.00
C SER A 136 1.48 -14.88 -0.03
N PHE A 137 0.28 -15.18 -0.52
CA PHE A 137 -0.90 -14.41 -0.14
C PHE A 137 -2.05 -15.31 0.26
N ALA A 138 -2.90 -14.83 1.16
CA ALA A 138 -4.04 -15.56 1.68
C ALA A 138 -5.36 -14.80 1.43
N VAL A 139 -6.46 -15.53 1.33
CA VAL A 139 -7.79 -15.02 1.01
C VAL A 139 -8.76 -15.41 2.11
N PHE A 140 -9.40 -14.42 2.72
CA PHE A 140 -10.31 -14.60 3.84
C PHE A 140 -11.70 -14.09 3.48
N PRO A 141 -12.79 -14.84 3.73
CA PRO A 141 -14.12 -14.28 3.64
C PRO A 141 -14.32 -13.19 4.70
N LEU A 142 -15.01 -12.12 4.33
CA LEU A 142 -15.46 -11.09 5.25
C LEU A 142 -16.89 -11.38 5.69
N GLU A 143 -17.09 -11.45 7.00
CA GLU A 143 -18.39 -11.68 7.61
C GLU A 143 -19.22 -10.39 7.65
N ALA A 144 -20.55 -10.53 7.73
CA ALA A 144 -21.47 -9.39 7.71
C ALA A 144 -21.31 -8.44 8.91
N ASP A 145 -20.74 -8.92 10.01
CA ASP A 145 -20.44 -8.13 11.21
C ASP A 145 -19.03 -7.51 11.21
N GLY A 146 -18.29 -7.67 10.10
CA GLY A 146 -16.95 -7.12 9.91
C GLY A 146 -15.82 -8.04 10.38
N ARG A 147 -16.10 -9.23 10.92
CA ARG A 147 -15.07 -10.21 11.27
C ARG A 147 -14.44 -10.86 10.04
N VAL A 148 -13.26 -11.46 10.23
CA VAL A 148 -12.49 -12.15 9.20
C VAL A 148 -12.67 -13.65 9.42
N GLY A 149 -13.27 -14.36 8.47
CA GLY A 149 -13.49 -15.79 8.57
C GLY A 149 -12.20 -16.60 8.31
N THR A 150 -12.27 -17.92 8.46
CA THR A 150 -11.15 -18.83 8.15
C THR A 150 -10.70 -18.69 6.70
N ALA A 151 -9.38 -18.72 6.46
CA ALA A 151 -8.82 -18.60 5.13
C ALA A 151 -9.45 -19.61 4.15
N ALA A 152 -9.97 -19.09 3.04
CA ALA A 152 -10.56 -19.88 1.97
C ALA A 152 -9.51 -20.39 0.97
N LEU A 153 -8.32 -19.76 0.95
CA LEU A 153 -7.20 -20.10 0.08
C LEU A 153 -5.90 -19.46 0.59
N VAL A 154 -4.79 -20.18 0.45
CA VAL A 154 -3.42 -19.67 0.60
C VAL A 154 -2.64 -20.03 -0.65
N VAL A 155 -1.94 -19.06 -1.24
CA VAL A 155 -1.17 -19.21 -2.47
C VAL A 155 0.28 -18.89 -2.19
N HIS A 156 1.15 -19.90 -2.31
CA HIS A 156 2.59 -19.74 -2.25
C HIS A 156 3.16 -19.50 -3.64
N HIS A 157 4.19 -18.65 -3.72
CA HIS A 157 5.03 -18.57 -4.90
C HIS A 157 6.36 -19.28 -4.62
N GLU A 158 6.95 -19.85 -5.66
CA GLU A 158 8.22 -20.57 -5.57
C GLU A 158 9.26 -19.97 -6.54
N GLY A 159 10.51 -19.96 -6.10
CA GLY A 159 11.66 -19.50 -6.88
C GLY A 159 12.54 -18.54 -6.09
N SER A 160 13.44 -17.88 -6.80
CA SER A 160 14.37 -16.88 -6.28
C SER A 160 14.78 -15.90 -7.38
N GLY A 161 15.43 -14.82 -6.99
CA GLY A 161 16.01 -13.79 -7.84
C GLY A 161 17.52 -13.59 -7.60
N PRO A 162 18.17 -12.69 -8.35
CA PRO A 162 19.62 -12.53 -8.30
C PRO A 162 20.16 -11.82 -7.06
N VAL A 163 19.36 -11.00 -6.34
CA VAL A 163 19.83 -10.20 -5.20
C VAL A 163 19.82 -11.05 -3.92
N LYS A 164 20.99 -11.59 -3.58
CA LYS A 164 21.21 -12.38 -2.35
C LYS A 164 20.70 -11.67 -1.11
N SER A 165 20.20 -12.43 -0.14
CA SER A 165 19.53 -11.99 1.10
C SER A 165 18.18 -11.29 0.94
N ARG A 166 17.83 -10.84 -0.27
CA ARG A 166 16.57 -10.13 -0.55
C ARG A 166 15.65 -10.88 -1.52
N GLN A 167 16.18 -11.86 -2.23
CA GLN A 167 15.50 -12.63 -3.26
C GLN A 167 15.86 -14.11 -3.19
N ASP A 168 16.21 -14.62 -2.00
CA ASP A 168 16.53 -16.05 -1.83
C ASP A 168 15.27 -16.94 -1.84
N SER A 169 14.08 -16.34 -1.74
CA SER A 169 12.76 -16.96 -1.86
C SER A 169 11.74 -15.95 -2.41
N ALA A 170 10.47 -16.33 -2.49
CA ALA A 170 9.36 -15.43 -2.78
C ALA A 170 9.12 -14.40 -1.66
N HIS A 171 8.65 -13.20 -2.02
CA HIS A 171 8.23 -12.14 -1.11
C HIS A 171 7.05 -11.35 -1.69
N VAL A 172 5.82 -11.83 -1.51
CA VAL A 172 4.63 -11.11 -1.99
C VAL A 172 4.43 -9.85 -1.16
N HIS A 173 4.62 -8.69 -1.79
CA HIS A 173 4.62 -7.42 -1.08
C HIS A 173 3.28 -6.69 -1.21
N SER A 174 2.49 -6.95 -2.25
CA SER A 174 1.13 -6.40 -2.33
C SER A 174 0.23 -7.19 -3.28
N THR A 175 -1.07 -7.06 -3.06
CA THR A 175 -2.14 -7.63 -3.88
C THR A 175 -3.10 -6.51 -4.29
N VAL A 176 -3.28 -6.32 -5.60
CA VAL A 176 -4.04 -5.20 -6.16
C VAL A 176 -5.02 -5.71 -7.20
N PHE A 177 -6.29 -5.35 -7.07
CA PHE A 177 -7.30 -5.70 -8.07
C PHE A 177 -7.22 -4.78 -9.28
N SER A 178 -7.43 -5.35 -10.47
CA SER A 178 -7.66 -4.55 -11.67
C SER A 178 -8.95 -3.71 -11.52
N PRO A 179 -9.05 -2.54 -12.17
CA PRO A 179 -10.22 -1.67 -12.02
C PRO A 179 -11.54 -2.28 -12.50
N ASP A 180 -11.48 -3.23 -13.43
CA ASP A 180 -12.65 -4.01 -13.87
C ASP A 180 -13.09 -5.09 -12.86
N GLY A 181 -12.30 -5.31 -11.81
CA GLY A 181 -12.53 -6.27 -10.75
C GLY A 181 -12.39 -7.73 -11.15
N ARG A 182 -11.80 -8.02 -12.33
CA ARG A 182 -11.71 -9.38 -12.88
C ARG A 182 -10.38 -10.06 -12.62
N TYR A 183 -9.36 -9.31 -12.24
CA TYR A 183 -8.01 -9.83 -12.05
C TYR A 183 -7.41 -9.34 -10.73
N LEU A 184 -6.59 -10.20 -10.12
CA LEU A 184 -5.75 -9.88 -8.99
C LEU A 184 -4.30 -9.86 -9.47
N LEU A 185 -3.57 -8.79 -9.16
CA LEU A 185 -2.17 -8.66 -9.44
C LEU A 185 -1.39 -8.78 -8.14
N ALA A 186 -0.41 -9.69 -8.08
CA ALA A 186 0.45 -9.88 -6.91
C ALA A 186 1.90 -9.51 -7.25
N GLN A 187 2.45 -8.53 -6.53
CA GLN A 187 3.82 -8.06 -6.71
C GLN A 187 4.74 -8.90 -5.83
N ASP A 188 5.62 -9.69 -6.44
CA ASP A 188 6.58 -10.52 -5.73
C ASP A 188 8.00 -9.98 -5.86
N LEU A 189 8.47 -9.36 -4.78
CA LEU A 189 9.80 -8.76 -4.70
C LEU A 189 10.88 -9.82 -4.88
N GLY A 190 10.69 -10.99 -4.29
CA GLY A 190 11.66 -12.08 -4.27
C GLY A 190 11.90 -12.68 -5.65
N LEU A 191 10.90 -12.64 -6.52
CA LEU A 191 10.91 -13.35 -7.80
C LEU A 191 11.06 -12.46 -9.04
N ASP A 192 11.13 -11.13 -8.87
CA ASP A 192 11.07 -10.15 -9.96
C ASP A 192 9.82 -10.33 -10.84
N LYS A 193 8.68 -10.70 -10.25
CA LYS A 193 7.47 -11.04 -10.99
C LYS A 193 6.25 -10.24 -10.51
N LEU A 194 5.48 -9.78 -11.49
CA LEU A 194 4.12 -9.29 -11.31
C LEU A 194 3.16 -10.41 -11.72
N PHE A 195 2.70 -11.22 -10.76
CA PHE A 195 1.74 -12.29 -11.03
C PHE A 195 0.36 -11.73 -11.36
N VAL A 196 -0.38 -12.42 -12.22
CA VAL A 196 -1.74 -12.06 -12.63
C VAL A 196 -2.66 -13.27 -12.55
N TYR A 197 -3.66 -13.16 -11.69
CA TYR A 197 -4.70 -14.15 -11.47
C TYR A 197 -6.04 -13.64 -11.97
N ARG A 198 -6.89 -14.54 -12.47
CA ARG A 198 -8.32 -14.29 -12.62
C ARG A 198 -8.96 -14.32 -11.24
N TYR A 199 -9.87 -13.40 -10.97
CA TYR A 199 -10.70 -13.38 -9.78
C TYR A 199 -12.11 -13.90 -10.11
N ALA A 200 -12.52 -14.96 -9.42
CA ALA A 200 -13.78 -15.67 -9.66
C ALA A 200 -14.47 -15.99 -8.31
N PRO A 201 -15.11 -15.01 -7.66
CA PRO A 201 -15.63 -15.15 -6.28
C PRO A 201 -16.70 -16.24 -6.11
N ASN A 202 -17.37 -16.63 -7.19
CA ASN A 202 -18.45 -17.63 -7.15
C ASN A 202 -18.00 -19.03 -7.61
N ALA A 203 -16.70 -19.24 -7.87
CA ALA A 203 -16.19 -20.52 -8.39
C ALA A 203 -16.05 -21.63 -7.33
N GLY A 204 -16.36 -21.35 -6.07
CA GLY A 204 -16.20 -22.28 -4.94
C GLY A 204 -14.84 -22.14 -4.24
N GLN A 205 -14.69 -22.80 -3.08
CA GLN A 205 -13.43 -22.81 -2.32
C GLN A 205 -12.28 -23.35 -3.19
N GLY A 206 -11.10 -22.74 -3.08
CA GLY A 206 -9.91 -23.10 -3.87
C GLY A 206 -9.86 -22.56 -5.30
N ALA A 207 -10.96 -22.01 -5.83
CA ALA A 207 -11.02 -21.44 -7.19
C ALA A 207 -11.29 -19.92 -7.22
N ILE A 208 -11.29 -19.27 -6.05
CA ILE A 208 -11.52 -17.82 -5.90
C ILE A 208 -10.54 -16.99 -6.73
N VAL A 209 -9.29 -17.45 -6.80
CA VAL A 209 -8.32 -16.97 -7.78
C VAL A 209 -7.72 -18.13 -8.56
N SER A 210 -7.40 -17.91 -9.82
CA SER A 210 -6.73 -18.90 -10.67
C SER A 210 -5.73 -18.25 -11.62
N PRO A 211 -4.65 -18.93 -12.03
CA PRO A 211 -3.67 -18.37 -12.94
C PRO A 211 -4.29 -17.92 -14.27
N THR A 212 -3.82 -16.81 -14.82
CA THR A 212 -4.08 -16.43 -16.22
C THR A 212 -3.18 -17.19 -17.19
N GLU A 213 -3.41 -17.07 -18.50
CA GLU A 213 -2.50 -17.61 -19.52
C GLU A 213 -1.11 -16.97 -19.46
N GLN A 214 -1.04 -15.64 -19.25
CA GLN A 214 0.23 -14.92 -19.09
C GLN A 214 0.94 -15.32 -17.78
N ARG A 215 0.18 -15.68 -16.74
CA ARG A 215 0.62 -16.01 -15.36
C ARG A 215 1.30 -14.88 -14.63
N TYR A 216 2.32 -14.27 -15.21
CA TYR A 216 3.05 -13.14 -14.66
C TYR A 216 3.72 -12.30 -15.76
N VAL A 217 4.04 -11.06 -15.43
CA VAL A 217 4.99 -10.25 -16.17
C VAL A 217 6.35 -10.35 -15.48
N GLN A 218 7.38 -10.73 -16.24
CA GLN A 218 8.75 -10.71 -15.76
C GLN A 218 9.23 -9.25 -15.71
N MET A 219 9.56 -8.78 -14.51
CA MET A 219 10.24 -7.50 -14.32
C MET A 219 11.74 -7.67 -14.54
N PRO A 220 12.51 -6.57 -14.75
CA PRO A 220 13.97 -6.67 -14.83
C PRO A 220 14.53 -7.44 -13.64
N TYR A 221 15.49 -8.31 -13.90
CA TYR A 221 16.14 -9.11 -12.85
C TYR A 221 16.80 -8.20 -11.81
N GLY A 222 16.56 -8.49 -10.53
CA GLY A 222 17.01 -7.69 -9.38
C GLY A 222 16.21 -6.42 -9.14
N SER A 223 15.02 -6.27 -9.74
CA SER A 223 14.18 -5.09 -9.57
C SER A 223 13.38 -5.10 -8.27
N GLY A 224 12.83 -6.25 -7.90
CA GLY A 224 12.01 -6.42 -6.70
C GLY A 224 10.70 -5.62 -6.73
N PRO A 225 9.68 -5.99 -7.52
CA PRO A 225 8.40 -5.27 -7.59
C PRO A 225 7.71 -5.21 -6.21
N ARG A 226 7.18 -4.03 -5.86
CA ARG A 226 6.69 -3.72 -4.51
C ARG A 226 5.21 -3.36 -4.46
N HIS A 227 4.84 -2.15 -4.87
CA HIS A 227 3.46 -1.64 -4.86
C HIS A 227 3.02 -1.24 -6.28
N LEU A 228 1.74 -1.42 -6.59
CA LEU A 228 1.14 -1.06 -7.87
C LEU A 228 -0.11 -0.20 -7.69
N VAL A 229 -0.29 0.79 -8.57
CA VAL A 229 -1.53 1.57 -8.68
C VAL A 229 -2.02 1.62 -10.13
N PHE A 230 -3.33 1.62 -10.33
CA PHE A 230 -3.95 1.82 -11.64
C PHE A 230 -4.38 3.27 -11.82
N ASP A 231 -4.38 3.75 -13.05
CA ASP A 231 -5.10 4.96 -13.41
C ASP A 231 -6.61 4.74 -13.33
N ALA A 232 -7.37 5.84 -13.25
CA ALA A 232 -8.82 5.78 -13.07
C ALA A 232 -9.56 5.08 -14.23
N LYS A 233 -9.01 5.11 -15.45
CA LYS A 233 -9.58 4.42 -16.62
C LYS A 233 -9.19 2.94 -16.67
N GLY A 234 -8.24 2.51 -15.84
CA GLY A 234 -7.69 1.16 -15.85
C GLY A 234 -6.99 0.79 -17.15
N GLN A 235 -6.41 1.76 -17.85
CA GLN A 235 -5.62 1.56 -19.06
C GLN A 235 -4.12 1.45 -18.75
N TYR A 236 -3.70 2.02 -17.63
CA TYR A 236 -2.31 2.08 -17.21
C TYR A 236 -2.17 1.66 -15.76
N ALA A 237 -1.04 1.02 -15.47
CA ALA A 237 -0.60 0.71 -14.12
C ALA A 237 0.81 1.25 -13.89
N TYR A 238 1.10 1.63 -12.66
CA TYR A 238 2.40 2.13 -12.24
C TYR A 238 2.91 1.30 -11.07
N LEU A 239 4.14 0.81 -11.19
CA LEU A 239 4.73 -0.17 -10.29
C LEU A 239 6.05 0.36 -9.74
N THR A 240 6.20 0.37 -8.41
CA THR A 240 7.53 0.54 -7.79
C THR A 240 8.28 -0.77 -7.76
N SER A 241 9.58 -0.71 -7.99
CA SER A 241 10.52 -1.81 -7.83
C SER A 241 11.56 -1.41 -6.78
N GLU A 242 11.45 -2.01 -5.60
CA GLU A 242 12.16 -1.64 -4.38
C GLU A 242 13.67 -1.68 -4.57
N LEU A 243 14.19 -2.83 -5.00
CA LEU A 243 15.62 -3.12 -5.01
C LEU A 243 16.35 -2.30 -6.07
N ALA A 244 15.71 -2.06 -7.22
CA ALA A 244 16.26 -1.22 -8.27
C ALA A 244 16.01 0.28 -8.06
N GLY A 245 15.13 0.67 -7.14
CA GLY A 245 14.76 2.08 -6.95
C GLY A 245 14.11 2.69 -8.19
N THR A 246 13.18 1.97 -8.84
CA THR A 246 12.55 2.40 -10.10
C THR A 246 11.02 2.47 -10.01
N VAL A 247 10.43 3.20 -10.96
CA VAL A 247 9.01 3.14 -11.31
C VAL A 247 8.86 2.66 -12.74
N THR A 248 7.97 1.69 -12.95
CA THR A 248 7.59 1.18 -14.28
C THR A 248 6.18 1.64 -14.62
N ALA A 249 6.00 2.26 -15.79
CA ALA A 249 4.69 2.48 -16.40
C ALA A 249 4.33 1.28 -17.29
N LEU A 250 3.13 0.73 -17.09
CA LEU A 250 2.63 -0.48 -17.74
C LEU A 250 1.33 -0.15 -18.46
N GLN A 251 1.16 -0.62 -19.69
CA GLN A 251 -0.15 -0.69 -20.32
C GLN A 251 -0.89 -1.93 -19.81
N TYR A 252 -2.16 -1.77 -19.48
CA TYR A 252 -3.05 -2.86 -19.06
C TYR A 252 -4.19 -3.05 -20.05
N SER A 253 -4.50 -4.31 -20.36
CA SER A 253 -5.72 -4.69 -21.09
C SER A 253 -6.16 -6.10 -20.71
N ASN A 254 -7.30 -6.23 -20.04
CA ASN A 254 -7.97 -7.50 -19.74
C ASN A 254 -7.04 -8.59 -19.17
N GLY A 255 -6.28 -8.25 -18.13
CA GLY A 255 -5.34 -9.16 -17.47
C GLY A 255 -3.99 -9.31 -18.15
N THR A 256 -3.76 -8.64 -19.28
CA THR A 256 -2.43 -8.53 -19.90
C THR A 256 -1.77 -7.21 -19.51
N LEU A 257 -0.50 -7.28 -19.11
CA LEU A 257 0.33 -6.08 -18.91
C LEU A 257 1.56 -6.08 -19.80
N ARG A 258 1.95 -4.88 -20.25
CA ARG A 258 3.15 -4.63 -21.06
C ARG A 258 3.89 -3.41 -20.54
N SER A 259 5.20 -3.55 -20.29
CA SER A 259 6.05 -2.42 -19.90
C SER A 259 6.15 -1.39 -21.03
N LEU A 260 5.94 -0.12 -20.69
CA LEU A 260 6.06 1.04 -21.58
C LEU A 260 7.33 1.83 -21.28
N GLN A 261 7.66 1.99 -20.00
CA GLN A 261 8.72 2.88 -19.54
C GLN A 261 9.20 2.41 -18.17
N VAL A 262 10.52 2.51 -17.93
CA VAL A 262 11.14 2.32 -16.62
C VAL A 262 11.98 3.54 -16.32
N LEU A 263 11.77 4.16 -15.15
CA LEU A 263 12.50 5.35 -14.71
C LEU A 263 13.16 5.09 -13.35
N THR A 264 14.40 5.55 -13.18
CA THR A 264 15.05 5.58 -11.87
C THR A 264 14.45 6.68 -11.00
N LEU A 265 14.24 6.39 -9.73
CA LEU A 265 13.76 7.37 -8.76
C LEU A 265 14.89 8.34 -8.37
N ALA A 266 16.05 7.79 -8.03
CA ALA A 266 17.22 8.57 -7.67
C ALA A 266 17.69 9.47 -8.82
N GLU A 267 18.32 10.59 -8.46
CA GLU A 267 18.97 11.49 -9.40
C GLU A 267 20.13 10.79 -10.13
N THR A 268 20.41 11.23 -11.36
CA THR A 268 21.54 10.72 -12.15
C THR A 268 22.86 10.90 -11.39
N GLY A 269 23.63 9.81 -11.24
CA GLY A 269 24.90 9.82 -10.52
C GLY A 269 24.78 9.60 -9.01
N PHE A 270 23.57 9.42 -8.47
CA PHE A 270 23.40 9.04 -7.06
C PHE A 270 24.01 7.65 -6.79
N THR A 271 24.88 7.56 -5.79
CA THR A 271 25.61 6.33 -5.42
C THR A 271 25.18 5.75 -4.07
N GLY A 272 24.26 6.41 -3.38
CA GLY A 272 23.72 5.94 -2.10
C GLY A 272 22.74 4.78 -2.29
N LYS A 273 22.32 4.19 -1.16
CA LYS A 273 21.28 3.16 -1.14
C LYS A 273 19.96 3.74 -1.59
N VAL A 274 19.23 2.97 -2.38
CA VAL A 274 17.87 3.27 -2.82
C VAL A 274 16.91 2.19 -2.33
N GLY A 275 15.63 2.52 -2.28
CA GLY A 275 14.59 1.59 -1.88
C GLY A 275 13.22 2.15 -2.23
N ALA A 276 12.74 1.91 -3.44
CA ALA A 276 11.42 2.39 -3.85
C ALA A 276 10.37 1.88 -2.86
N GLY A 277 9.51 2.77 -2.40
CA GLY A 277 8.48 2.47 -1.40
C GLY A 277 7.09 2.55 -1.99
N ALA A 278 6.32 3.46 -1.45
CA ALA A 278 4.96 3.75 -1.81
C ALA A 278 4.83 4.41 -3.18
N ILE A 279 3.65 4.30 -3.77
CA ILE A 279 3.30 4.92 -5.04
C ILE A 279 1.81 5.26 -5.07
N HIS A 280 1.48 6.51 -5.42
CA HIS A 280 0.10 6.98 -5.51
C HIS A 280 -0.06 8.00 -6.63
N LEU A 281 -1.24 7.99 -7.25
CA LEU A 281 -1.69 9.05 -8.16
C LEU A 281 -2.38 10.16 -7.37
N SER A 282 -2.30 11.39 -7.88
CA SER A 282 -3.23 12.45 -7.45
C SER A 282 -4.68 12.07 -7.80
N PRO A 283 -5.69 12.59 -7.08
CA PRO A 283 -7.10 12.25 -7.34
C PRO A 283 -7.58 12.56 -8.76
N ASP A 284 -6.94 13.52 -9.43
CA ASP A 284 -7.21 13.88 -10.83
C ASP A 284 -6.40 13.05 -11.85
N GLY A 285 -5.53 12.13 -11.38
CA GLY A 285 -4.68 11.28 -12.20
C GLY A 285 -3.53 12.00 -12.93
N ARG A 286 -3.36 13.32 -12.74
CA ARG A 286 -2.38 14.12 -13.49
C ARG A 286 -0.94 13.94 -13.02
N PHE A 287 -0.76 13.53 -11.77
CA PHE A 287 0.55 13.38 -11.15
C PHE A 287 0.68 12.04 -10.44
N LEU A 288 1.87 11.45 -10.52
CA LEU A 288 2.26 10.24 -9.82
C LEU A 288 3.39 10.58 -8.85
N TYR A 289 3.30 10.07 -7.64
CA TYR A 289 4.27 10.26 -6.57
C TYR A 289 4.80 8.89 -6.16
N ALA A 290 6.10 8.79 -5.91
CA ALA A 290 6.71 7.58 -5.37
C ALA A 290 7.78 7.93 -4.33
N THR A 291 7.85 7.17 -3.23
CA THR A 291 8.92 7.36 -2.25
C THR A 291 10.17 6.59 -2.63
N ASN A 292 11.33 7.18 -2.34
CA ASN A 292 12.63 6.54 -2.44
C ASN A 292 13.31 6.57 -1.07
N ARG A 293 13.43 5.41 -0.43
CA ARG A 293 14.09 5.22 0.86
C ARG A 293 15.60 5.02 0.66
N GLY A 294 16.29 4.64 1.73
CA GLY A 294 17.75 4.52 1.74
C GLY A 294 18.39 5.85 2.06
N ASP A 295 19.42 6.23 1.32
CA ASP A 295 20.13 7.48 1.54
C ASP A 295 19.42 8.69 0.87
N ALA A 296 18.48 8.43 -0.05
CA ALA A 296 17.77 9.48 -0.80
C ALA A 296 16.67 10.18 0.02
N ASN A 297 15.83 9.41 0.73
CA ASN A 297 14.74 9.90 1.59
C ASN A 297 13.88 11.02 0.97
N GLU A 298 13.28 10.72 -0.17
CA GLU A 298 12.55 11.68 -0.99
C GLU A 298 11.22 11.12 -1.51
N ILE A 299 10.33 12.04 -1.91
CA ILE A 299 9.22 11.80 -2.81
C ILE A 299 9.62 12.30 -4.20
N VAL A 300 9.56 11.42 -5.19
CA VAL A 300 9.78 11.74 -6.60
C VAL A 300 8.42 11.97 -7.27
N ILE A 301 8.33 13.05 -8.03
CA ILE A 301 7.07 13.56 -8.60
C ILE A 301 7.14 13.47 -10.11
N PHE A 302 6.15 12.85 -10.72
CA PHE A 302 6.01 12.73 -12.17
C PHE A 302 4.67 13.33 -12.62
N ALA A 303 4.69 14.01 -13.76
CA ALA A 303 3.47 14.28 -14.52
C ALA A 303 3.12 13.04 -15.34
N VAL A 304 1.83 12.70 -15.39
CA VAL A 304 1.29 11.61 -16.19
C VAL A 304 0.76 12.19 -17.50
N ASN A 305 1.21 11.64 -18.62
CA ASN A 305 0.61 11.95 -19.92
C ASN A 305 -0.74 11.23 -20.03
N PRO A 306 -1.87 11.95 -20.21
CA PRO A 306 -3.20 11.34 -20.25
C PRO A 306 -3.47 10.48 -21.48
N ASP A 307 -2.67 10.62 -22.55
CA ASP A 307 -2.90 9.95 -23.83
C ASP A 307 -2.17 8.61 -23.93
N ASP A 308 -0.98 8.49 -23.34
CA ASP A 308 -0.12 7.31 -23.44
C ASP A 308 0.32 6.73 -22.09
N GLY A 309 -0.06 7.37 -20.98
CA GLY A 309 0.26 6.94 -19.62
C GLY A 309 1.73 7.14 -19.22
N LEU A 310 2.58 7.70 -20.08
CA LEU A 310 4.01 7.88 -19.80
C LEU A 310 4.26 8.94 -18.73
N LEU A 311 5.37 8.76 -18.02
CA LEU A 311 5.79 9.60 -16.91
C LEU A 311 6.88 10.58 -17.34
N ARG A 312 6.73 11.82 -16.90
CA ARG A 312 7.76 12.87 -17.02
C ARG A 312 8.10 13.43 -15.65
N LEU A 313 9.37 13.41 -15.28
CA LEU A 313 9.84 13.97 -14.01
C LEU A 313 9.45 15.46 -13.89
N VAL A 314 8.91 15.82 -12.73
CA VAL A 314 8.52 17.19 -12.33
C VAL A 314 9.47 17.74 -11.27
N GLY A 315 9.87 16.89 -10.32
CA GLY A 315 10.75 17.28 -9.22
C GLY A 315 10.93 16.17 -8.19
N ARG A 316 11.74 16.48 -7.19
CA ARG A 316 12.02 15.65 -6.01
C ARG A 316 11.83 16.50 -4.77
N GLN A 317 11.29 15.91 -3.72
CA GLN A 317 11.03 16.58 -2.45
C GLN A 317 11.58 15.74 -1.31
N SER A 318 12.50 16.30 -0.51
CA SER A 318 12.93 15.64 0.73
C SER A 318 11.73 15.43 1.66
N THR A 319 11.67 14.26 2.30
CA THR A 319 10.63 13.93 3.28
C THR A 319 10.94 14.43 4.69
N LEU A 320 12.08 15.12 4.87
CA LEU A 320 12.54 15.72 6.13
C LEU A 320 12.74 14.70 7.27
N GLY A 321 12.91 13.42 6.92
CA GLY A 321 13.21 12.33 7.82
C GLY A 321 13.81 11.15 7.07
N ARG A 322 13.85 9.97 7.70
CA ARG A 322 14.42 8.75 7.12
C ARG A 322 13.37 7.66 6.90
N THR A 323 13.57 6.89 5.85
CA THR A 323 12.74 5.73 5.48
C THR A 323 11.27 6.14 5.29
N PRO A 324 10.98 6.98 4.27
CA PRO A 324 9.60 7.31 3.90
C PRO A 324 8.87 6.08 3.34
N ARG A 325 8.30 5.26 4.24
CA ARG A 325 7.71 3.96 3.87
C ARG A 325 6.38 4.12 3.15
N GLU A 326 5.58 5.08 3.57
CA GLU A 326 4.26 5.34 3.02
C GLU A 326 3.88 6.82 3.07
N PHE A 327 3.00 7.22 2.15
CA PHE A 327 2.42 8.56 2.09
C PHE A 327 0.99 8.47 1.59
N SER A 328 0.20 9.50 1.81
CA SER A 328 -1.16 9.57 1.27
C SER A 328 -1.49 10.97 0.83
N ILE A 329 -2.32 11.06 -0.19
CA ILE A 329 -2.86 12.30 -0.70
C ILE A 329 -4.28 12.44 -0.15
N ASP A 330 -4.59 13.59 0.43
CA ASP A 330 -5.92 13.83 0.96
C ASP A 330 -6.99 13.82 -0.16
N PRO A 331 -8.26 13.52 0.16
CA PRO A 331 -9.32 13.39 -0.86
C PRO A 331 -9.63 14.68 -1.64
N THR A 332 -9.29 15.86 -1.12
CA THR A 332 -9.43 17.13 -1.86
C THR A 332 -8.28 17.36 -2.83
N GLY A 333 -7.17 16.64 -2.62
CA GLY A 333 -5.98 16.74 -3.41
C GLY A 333 -5.17 18.02 -3.18
N ARG A 334 -5.21 18.59 -1.98
CA ARG A 334 -4.42 19.77 -1.62
C ARG A 334 -3.28 19.48 -0.65
N TRP A 335 -3.26 18.29 -0.07
CA TRP A 335 -2.30 17.88 0.95
C TRP A 335 -1.73 16.51 0.63
N LEU A 336 -0.47 16.32 0.99
CA LEU A 336 0.23 15.05 0.97
C LEU A 336 0.87 14.85 2.34
N ILE A 337 0.52 13.76 3.03
CA ILE A 337 1.18 13.35 4.27
C ILE A 337 2.16 12.22 3.99
N VAL A 338 3.38 12.29 4.53
CA VAL A 338 4.39 11.23 4.43
C VAL A 338 4.94 10.87 5.80
N GLY A 339 5.09 9.57 6.05
CA GLY A 339 5.62 9.02 7.30
C GLY A 339 7.06 8.55 7.15
N ASN A 340 7.93 9.02 8.04
CA ASN A 340 9.34 8.66 8.10
C ASN A 340 9.56 7.65 9.22
N GLN A 341 9.60 6.36 8.86
CA GLN A 341 9.64 5.24 9.80
C GLN A 341 10.79 5.40 10.81
N ASP A 342 12.02 5.59 10.33
CA ASP A 342 13.22 5.53 11.18
C ASP A 342 13.56 6.87 11.84
N SER A 343 12.64 7.85 11.75
CA SER A 343 12.78 9.17 12.37
C SER A 343 11.59 9.56 13.23
N ASP A 344 10.63 8.65 13.46
CA ASP A 344 9.45 8.88 14.30
C ASP A 344 8.73 10.21 13.99
N THR A 345 8.59 10.53 12.71
CA THR A 345 7.96 11.78 12.25
C THR A 345 7.08 11.54 11.03
N ALA A 346 6.04 12.35 10.90
CA ALA A 346 5.30 12.53 9.65
C ALA A 346 5.25 14.01 9.29
N TYR A 347 5.14 14.31 8.00
CA TYR A 347 5.03 15.68 7.50
C TYR A 347 3.87 15.81 6.51
N VAL A 348 3.04 16.84 6.70
CA VAL A 348 1.96 17.22 5.80
C VAL A 348 2.39 18.40 4.94
N PHE A 349 2.61 18.14 3.66
CA PHE A 349 2.94 19.14 2.66
C PHE A 349 1.66 19.66 1.99
N SER A 350 1.58 20.97 1.75
CA SER A 350 0.65 21.48 0.75
C SER A 350 1.08 20.99 -0.64
N ARG A 351 0.11 20.73 -1.50
CA ARG A 351 0.33 20.31 -2.88
C ARG A 351 -0.32 21.31 -3.82
N ASP A 352 0.43 21.71 -4.84
CA ASP A 352 -0.11 22.48 -5.95
C ASP A 352 -0.71 21.51 -6.99
N PRO A 353 -2.05 21.50 -7.19
CA PRO A 353 -2.68 20.59 -8.15
C PRO A 353 -2.36 20.90 -9.62
N GLN A 354 -1.81 22.08 -9.93
CA GLN A 354 -1.45 22.46 -11.29
C GLN A 354 -0.05 22.01 -11.67
N THR A 355 0.89 22.08 -10.73
CA THR A 355 2.30 21.72 -10.98
C THR A 355 2.68 20.37 -10.39
N GLY A 356 1.88 19.83 -9.48
CA GLY A 356 2.16 18.62 -8.72
C GLY A 356 3.20 18.79 -7.62
N ARG A 357 3.79 19.99 -7.46
CA ARG A 357 4.87 20.23 -6.50
C ARG A 357 4.35 20.33 -5.06
N LEU A 358 5.24 20.07 -4.11
CA LEU A 358 5.00 20.15 -2.68
C LEU A 358 5.53 21.49 -2.12
N GLY A 359 4.81 22.09 -1.18
CA GLY A 359 5.12 23.40 -0.61
C GLY A 359 6.24 23.36 0.45
N PRO A 360 6.96 24.47 0.67
CA PRO A 360 8.19 24.50 1.47
C PRO A 360 7.98 24.47 3.01
N ASN A 361 6.75 24.64 3.49
CA ASN A 361 6.44 24.77 4.93
C ASN A 361 5.48 23.66 5.39
N PRO A 362 5.92 22.39 5.44
CA PRO A 362 5.06 21.31 5.87
C PRO A 362 4.75 21.37 7.37
N ILE A 363 3.60 20.81 7.75
CA ILE A 363 3.23 20.62 9.16
C ILE A 363 3.85 19.33 9.66
N ARG A 364 4.61 19.39 10.75
CA ARG A 364 5.22 18.23 11.40
C ARG A 364 4.24 17.56 12.37
N LEU A 365 4.25 16.23 12.38
CA LEU A 365 3.67 15.39 13.43
C LEU A 365 4.75 14.47 14.01
N ASP A 366 4.81 14.36 15.33
CA ASP A 366 5.67 13.40 16.02
C ASP A 366 4.86 12.14 16.31
N ILE A 367 5.18 11.05 15.61
CA ILE A 367 4.46 9.78 15.68
C ILE A 367 5.50 8.67 15.61
N GLY A 368 5.44 7.67 16.49
CA GLY A 368 6.37 6.55 16.47
C GLY A 368 6.24 5.73 15.19
N SER A 369 7.32 5.58 14.44
CA SER A 369 7.46 4.70 13.27
C SER A 369 6.22 4.62 12.35
N PRO A 370 5.72 5.74 11.79
CA PRO A 370 4.50 5.77 11.00
C PRO A 370 4.76 5.20 9.59
N VAL A 371 3.91 4.26 9.17
CA VAL A 371 4.13 3.46 7.95
C VAL A 371 2.88 3.20 7.10
N ASP A 372 1.71 3.74 7.47
CA ASP A 372 0.53 3.81 6.59
C ASP A 372 -0.40 4.97 6.98
N PHE A 373 -1.16 5.48 6.01
CA PHE A 373 -2.06 6.63 6.16
C PHE A 373 -3.34 6.41 5.35
N LYS A 374 -4.50 6.36 6.01
CA LYS A 374 -5.81 6.21 5.36
C LYS A 374 -6.78 7.30 5.79
N PHE A 375 -7.39 7.96 4.82
CA PHE A 375 -8.45 8.94 5.05
C PHE A 375 -9.81 8.27 5.01
N VAL A 376 -10.63 8.53 6.02
CA VAL A 376 -12.02 8.09 6.13
C VAL A 376 -12.89 9.34 6.30
N PRO A 377 -14.03 9.49 5.60
CA PRO A 377 -14.92 10.63 5.82
C PRO A 377 -15.29 10.75 7.30
N ALA A 378 -15.14 11.93 7.90
CA ALA A 378 -15.69 12.17 9.22
C ALA A 378 -17.22 12.34 9.11
N SER A 379 -17.93 11.97 10.18
CA SER A 379 -19.39 12.12 10.28
C SER A 379 -19.86 13.56 10.35
#